data_AF-A0A9P6G2M1-F1
#
_entry.id   AF-A0A9P6G2M1-F1
#
_cell.length_a   1.000
_cell.length_b   1.000
_cell.length_c   1.000
_cell.angle_alpha   90.00
_cell.angle_beta   90.00
_cell.angle_gamma   90.00
#
_symmetry.space_group_name_H-M   'P 1'
#
loop_
_entity.id
_entity.type
_entity.pdbx_description
1 polymer ?
#
loop_
_entity_poly.entity_id
_entity_poly.type
_entity_poly.pdbx_seq_one_letter_code
_entity_poly.pdbx_strand_id
1 'polypeptide(L)'
;MHKRDASGNFVPEANGVDLRPREIHNISMPLSAFQAKAVVNSTDMLCNGRADICDLRYNQVTYPGTHNSASYDLEYDCQLATKTCLQKTTVCTQQAQNCTKGWEVRCTKITNTCTKNLPSWLHWLCGAFSSVCESTEQFCLGWEEICTSSLDICTLWGSACLDVVPDWAIKCLWENQPGYPIARQLQDGIRFLDLGTCLTNNDTQVVMCHGQGLIRALGVSLDSILQQILQFMLANPNEVLTIEFNETDGDIPILSRMIVSKILQYFTLSTGELMFWSRKSISDPWPTLRDMILANKRIMLFFGDTYDPIPDPKPGWANQKNLWKQDGFTYTSQDSMPRELNKTYYDWCAQGPPTDGSYVRWQQIDINMAILEDDIINEIKQGRIPQLCIEPLAIETNGAFLDAIGNYCYKRWPYWFRVRVNNYWHGNVFKVASLFNDWNVARVRAGDSITPY
;
A
#
# COMPACT_ATOMS: atom_id res chain seq x y z
N MET A 1 -33.60 2.33 -31.32
CA MET A 1 -34.58 1.30 -31.71
C MET A 1 -34.24 0.03 -30.94
N HIS A 2 -35.02 -0.34 -29.91
CA HIS A 2 -34.75 -1.53 -29.09
C HIS A 2 -35.46 -2.76 -29.70
N LYS A 3 -34.72 -3.87 -29.88
CA LYS A 3 -35.29 -5.14 -30.37
C LYS A 3 -36.02 -5.86 -29.24
N ARG A 4 -37.24 -6.31 -29.51
CA ARG A 4 -38.04 -7.21 -28.65
C ARG A 4 -38.01 -8.61 -29.26
N ASP A 5 -38.13 -9.65 -28.43
CA ASP A 5 -38.26 -11.03 -28.91
C ASP A 5 -39.69 -11.33 -29.41
N ALA A 6 -39.88 -12.52 -29.99
CA ALA A 6 -41.15 -12.98 -30.56
C ALA A 6 -42.27 -13.20 -29.51
N SER A 7 -41.98 -13.01 -28.22
CA SER A 7 -42.91 -13.03 -27.09
C SER A 7 -43.12 -11.66 -26.44
N GLY A 8 -42.51 -10.60 -26.97
CA GLY A 8 -42.75 -9.21 -26.55
C GLY A 8 -41.96 -8.75 -25.32
N ASN A 9 -41.04 -9.57 -24.80
CA ASN A 9 -40.23 -9.25 -23.63
C ASN A 9 -38.95 -8.47 -24.00
N PHE A 10 -38.47 -7.66 -23.05
CA PHE A 10 -37.20 -6.94 -23.16
C PHE A 10 -36.04 -7.90 -22.91
N VAL A 11 -35.12 -8.00 -23.87
CA VAL A 11 -33.87 -8.77 -23.76
C VAL A 11 -32.73 -7.80 -23.43
N PRO A 12 -32.02 -7.95 -22.30
CA PRO A 12 -30.80 -7.17 -22.05
C PRO A 12 -29.69 -7.60 -23.01
N GLU A 13 -29.01 -6.64 -23.66
CA GLU A 13 -27.77 -6.91 -24.40
C GLU A 13 -26.66 -7.28 -23.41
N ALA A 14 -26.43 -8.58 -23.25
CA ALA A 14 -25.29 -9.11 -22.51
C ALA A 14 -24.03 -9.02 -23.39
N ASN A 15 -23.24 -7.95 -23.22
CA ASN A 15 -21.81 -8.00 -23.52
C ASN A 15 -21.14 -8.85 -22.43
N GLY A 16 -21.22 -10.17 -22.58
CA GLY A 16 -20.66 -11.13 -21.64
C GLY A 16 -19.12 -11.09 -21.64
N VAL A 17 -18.54 -10.44 -20.64
CA VAL A 17 -17.23 -10.81 -20.13
C VAL A 17 -17.44 -12.07 -19.28
N ASP A 18 -16.83 -13.18 -19.70
CA ASP A 18 -16.87 -14.44 -18.94
C ASP A 18 -16.04 -14.29 -17.65
N LEU A 19 -16.72 -14.03 -16.53
CA LEU A 19 -16.14 -13.88 -15.18
C LEU A 19 -16.03 -15.21 -14.41
N ARG A 20 -16.01 -16.36 -15.09
CA ARG A 20 -15.66 -17.62 -14.42
C ARG A 20 -14.15 -17.67 -14.17
N PRO A 21 -13.69 -18.13 -12.99
CA PRO A 21 -12.27 -18.37 -12.75
C PRO A 21 -11.78 -19.34 -13.81
N ARG A 22 -10.95 -18.87 -14.75
CA ARG A 22 -10.21 -19.80 -15.60
C ARG A 22 -9.26 -20.53 -14.67
N GLU A 23 -9.44 -21.85 -14.57
CA GLU A 23 -8.47 -22.73 -13.96
C GLU A 23 -7.08 -22.33 -14.47
N ILE A 24 -6.24 -21.88 -13.54
CA ILE A 24 -4.82 -21.66 -13.80
C ILE A 24 -4.27 -23.06 -14.01
N HIS A 25 -4.26 -23.53 -15.27
CA HIS A 25 -3.46 -24.68 -15.62
C HIS A 25 -2.04 -24.37 -15.19
N ASN A 26 -1.52 -25.18 -14.27
CA ASN A 26 -0.13 -25.21 -13.86
C ASN A 26 0.75 -25.32 -15.12
N ILE A 27 1.16 -24.18 -15.67
CA ILE A 27 2.26 -24.14 -16.62
C ILE A 27 3.51 -24.27 -15.77
N SER A 28 3.84 -25.50 -15.39
CA SER A 28 5.18 -25.86 -14.98
C SER A 28 6.08 -25.81 -16.22
N MET A 29 6.40 -24.60 -16.68
CA MET A 29 7.55 -24.43 -17.55
C MET A 29 8.79 -24.71 -16.70
N PRO A 30 9.65 -25.67 -17.09
CA PRO A 30 10.88 -25.89 -16.36
C PRO A 30 11.71 -24.62 -16.47
N LEU A 31 12.17 -24.11 -15.32
CA LEU A 31 13.11 -22.98 -15.18
C LEU A 31 14.46 -23.19 -15.93
N SER A 32 14.60 -24.27 -16.69
CA SER A 32 15.82 -24.66 -17.40
C SER A 32 15.95 -24.08 -18.82
N ALA A 33 14.99 -23.31 -19.33
CA ALA A 33 15.02 -22.84 -20.73
C ALA A 33 15.60 -21.44 -20.96
N PHE A 34 15.85 -20.63 -19.91
CA PHE A 34 16.45 -19.30 -20.06
C PHE A 34 17.95 -19.31 -19.75
N GLN A 35 18.71 -20.07 -20.53
CA GLN A 35 20.17 -19.93 -20.62
C GLN A 35 20.57 -19.58 -22.03
N ALA A 36 20.28 -18.35 -22.42
CA ALA A 36 21.07 -17.68 -23.43
C ALA A 36 21.69 -16.46 -22.75
N LYS A 37 22.99 -16.53 -22.43
CA LYS A 37 23.80 -15.31 -22.37
C LYS A 37 23.73 -14.70 -23.76
N ALA A 38 22.75 -13.85 -24.02
CA ALA A 38 22.74 -13.03 -25.21
C ALA A 38 24.04 -12.22 -25.16
N VAL A 39 24.94 -12.46 -26.12
CA VAL A 39 26.06 -11.56 -26.37
C VAL A 39 25.42 -10.29 -26.92
N VAL A 40 25.01 -9.39 -26.02
CA VAL A 40 24.43 -8.11 -26.42
C VAL A 40 25.57 -7.31 -27.06
N ASN A 41 25.47 -7.10 -28.37
CA ASN A 41 26.37 -6.20 -29.08
C ASN A 41 26.15 -4.81 -28.46
N SER A 42 27.17 -4.29 -27.75
CA SER A 42 27.01 -3.16 -26.83
C SER A 42 26.54 -1.87 -27.51
N THR A 43 26.69 -1.75 -28.83
CA THR A 43 26.30 -0.56 -29.61
C THR A 43 24.80 -0.47 -29.90
N ASP A 44 24.05 -1.58 -29.88
CA ASP A 44 22.61 -1.62 -30.20
C ASP A 44 21.73 -1.91 -28.97
N MET A 45 22.31 -1.85 -27.77
CA MET A 45 21.58 -2.09 -26.52
C MET A 45 20.55 -0.99 -26.27
N LEU A 46 19.29 -1.37 -26.06
CA LEU A 46 18.23 -0.51 -25.57
C LEU A 46 18.03 -0.75 -24.08
N CYS A 47 18.39 0.21 -23.23
CA CYS A 47 18.17 0.14 -21.79
C CYS A 47 16.80 0.72 -21.49
N ASN A 48 15.89 -0.08 -20.92
CA ASN A 48 14.48 0.32 -20.76
C ASN A 48 13.85 0.89 -22.04
N GLY A 49 14.16 0.27 -23.19
CA GLY A 49 13.67 0.68 -24.51
C GLY A 49 14.41 1.85 -25.17
N ARG A 50 15.45 2.42 -24.53
CA ARG A 50 16.20 3.59 -25.05
C ARG A 50 17.71 3.38 -25.04
N ALA A 51 18.38 3.66 -26.16
CA ALA A 51 19.84 3.55 -26.27
C ALA A 51 20.57 4.70 -25.55
N ASP A 52 20.00 5.90 -25.58
CA ASP A 52 20.64 7.12 -25.12
C ASP A 52 20.70 7.26 -23.60
N ILE A 53 19.92 6.46 -22.86
CA ILE A 53 19.97 6.39 -21.39
C ILE A 53 20.87 5.27 -20.85
N CYS A 54 21.44 4.42 -21.72
CA CYS A 54 22.25 3.28 -21.28
C CYS A 54 23.48 3.68 -20.47
N ASP A 55 24.09 4.82 -20.82
CA ASP A 55 25.32 5.30 -20.17
C ASP A 55 25.01 6.27 -19.01
N LEU A 56 23.72 6.53 -18.74
CA LEU A 56 23.30 7.23 -17.54
C LEU A 56 23.41 6.30 -16.33
N ARG A 57 23.84 6.84 -15.20
CA ARG A 57 23.79 6.14 -13.91
C ARG A 57 22.34 5.86 -13.51
N TYR A 58 22.11 4.83 -12.70
CA TYR A 58 20.79 4.46 -12.23
C TYR A 58 20.04 5.63 -11.56
N ASN A 59 20.78 6.47 -10.82
CA ASN A 59 20.25 7.70 -10.20
C ASN A 59 20.12 8.90 -11.14
N GLN A 60 20.60 8.73 -12.37
CA GLN A 60 20.48 9.64 -13.48
C GLN A 60 19.45 9.09 -14.46
N VAL A 61 18.38 8.44 -14.02
CA VAL A 61 17.29 8.05 -14.92
C VAL A 61 15.98 8.33 -14.21
N THR A 62 15.05 8.95 -14.93
CA THR A 62 13.67 9.08 -14.48
C THR A 62 12.90 7.84 -14.90
N TYR A 63 12.36 7.14 -13.90
CA TYR A 63 11.54 5.95 -14.10
C TYR A 63 10.07 6.32 -14.00
N PRO A 64 9.22 5.91 -14.97
CA PRO A 64 7.78 5.95 -14.79
C PRO A 64 7.41 4.89 -13.75
N GLY A 65 6.70 5.33 -12.71
CA GLY A 65 6.32 4.50 -11.58
C GLY A 65 4.85 4.60 -11.22
N THR A 66 4.43 3.66 -10.40
CA THR A 66 3.07 3.54 -9.87
C THR A 66 3.13 3.61 -8.35
N HIS A 67 2.24 4.42 -7.77
CA HIS A 67 2.04 4.46 -6.33
C HIS A 67 1.13 3.28 -5.94
N ASN A 68 1.49 2.57 -4.85
CA ASN A 68 0.84 1.32 -4.43
C ASN A 68 0.48 0.41 -5.61
N SER A 69 1.51 0.05 -6.37
CA SER A 69 1.45 -0.63 -7.67
C SER A 69 0.62 -1.92 -7.64
N ALA A 70 0.58 -2.62 -6.51
CA ALA A 70 -0.20 -3.85 -6.36
C ALA A 70 -1.56 -3.64 -5.67
N SER A 71 -2.02 -2.40 -5.59
CA SER A 71 -3.35 -2.02 -5.11
C SER A 71 -4.37 -2.10 -6.26
N TYR A 72 -4.79 -3.32 -6.54
CA TYR A 72 -5.82 -3.69 -7.51
C TYR A 72 -6.43 -5.02 -7.09
N ASP A 73 -7.70 -5.25 -7.45
CA ASP A 73 -8.47 -6.42 -7.05
C ASP A 73 -8.40 -6.66 -5.53
N LEU A 74 -8.62 -5.58 -4.76
CA LEU A 74 -8.51 -5.61 -3.31
C LEU A 74 -9.81 -6.11 -2.67
N GLU A 75 -9.69 -6.60 -1.44
CA GLU A 75 -10.81 -6.95 -0.57
C GLU A 75 -10.60 -6.35 0.82
N TYR A 76 -11.65 -5.82 1.44
CA TYR A 76 -11.54 -5.28 2.80
C TYR A 76 -11.21 -6.40 3.81
N ASP A 77 -10.33 -6.13 4.78
CA ASP A 77 -9.92 -7.14 5.77
C ASP A 77 -10.97 -7.37 6.86
N CYS A 78 -12.04 -8.05 6.47
CA CYS A 78 -13.10 -8.47 7.38
C CYS A 78 -12.59 -9.38 8.49
N GLN A 79 -11.53 -10.17 8.27
CA GLN A 79 -10.99 -11.07 9.29
C GLN A 79 -10.34 -10.30 10.43
N LEU A 80 -9.44 -9.36 10.11
CA LEU A 80 -8.82 -8.51 11.12
C LEU A 80 -9.85 -7.68 11.85
N ALA A 81 -10.80 -7.11 11.11
CA ALA A 81 -11.80 -6.26 11.72
C ALA A 81 -12.76 -7.05 12.64
N THR A 82 -13.16 -8.26 12.24
CA THR A 82 -13.95 -9.18 13.08
C THR A 82 -13.16 -9.60 14.31
N LYS A 83 -11.90 -10.03 14.15
CA LYS A 83 -11.02 -10.41 15.26
C LYS A 83 -10.88 -9.27 16.26
N THR A 84 -10.70 -8.05 15.79
CA THR A 84 -10.58 -6.85 16.63
C THR A 84 -11.88 -6.53 17.35
N CYS A 85 -13.02 -6.67 16.67
CA CYS A 85 -14.36 -6.51 17.26
C CYS A 85 -14.57 -7.53 18.40
N LEU A 86 -14.34 -8.81 18.12
CA LEU A 86 -14.46 -9.91 19.08
C LEU A 86 -13.55 -9.75 20.28
N GLN A 87 -12.31 -9.29 20.09
CA GLN A 87 -11.39 -9.03 21.19
C GLN A 87 -11.92 -7.95 22.14
N LYS A 88 -12.42 -6.83 21.60
CA LYS A 88 -13.00 -5.75 22.41
C LYS A 88 -14.25 -6.20 23.17
N THR A 89 -15.14 -6.96 22.52
CA THR A 89 -16.38 -7.43 23.15
C THR A 89 -16.15 -8.56 24.14
N THR A 90 -15.12 -9.39 23.98
CA THR A 90 -14.74 -10.40 24.98
C THR A 90 -14.27 -9.74 26.27
N VAL A 91 -13.48 -8.66 26.19
CA VAL A 91 -13.07 -7.88 27.37
C VAL A 91 -14.28 -7.24 28.05
N CYS A 92 -15.21 -6.65 27.27
CA CYS A 92 -16.48 -6.12 27.78
C CYS A 92 -17.25 -7.19 28.55
N THR A 93 -17.46 -8.36 27.92
CA THR A 93 -18.21 -9.47 28.50
C THR A 93 -17.57 -9.98 29.79
N GLN A 94 -16.24 -10.12 29.82
CA GLN A 94 -15.52 -10.54 31.02
C GLN A 94 -15.61 -9.52 32.17
N GLN A 95 -15.56 -8.21 31.86
CA GLN A 95 -15.75 -7.15 32.85
C GLN A 95 -17.17 -7.14 33.41
N ALA A 96 -18.18 -7.26 32.55
CA ALA A 96 -19.57 -7.32 32.96
C ALA A 96 -19.88 -8.58 33.78
N GLN A 97 -19.37 -9.75 33.38
CA GLN A 97 -19.48 -10.98 34.16
C GLN A 97 -18.79 -10.86 35.52
N ASN A 98 -17.64 -10.20 35.62
CA ASN A 98 -17.00 -9.94 36.91
C ASN A 98 -17.82 -8.98 37.79
N CYS A 99 -18.59 -8.05 37.20
CA CYS A 99 -19.55 -7.18 37.88
C CYS A 99 -20.70 -8.01 38.47
N THR A 100 -21.30 -8.89 37.68
CA THR A 100 -22.46 -9.73 38.10
C THR A 100 -22.05 -10.89 39.02
N LYS A 101 -20.81 -11.38 38.94
CA LYS A 101 -20.35 -12.58 39.65
C LYS A 101 -20.47 -12.47 41.16
N GLY A 102 -21.40 -13.26 41.73
CA GLY A 102 -21.59 -13.38 43.18
C GLY A 102 -22.07 -12.09 43.84
N TRP A 103 -22.68 -11.19 43.06
CA TRP A 103 -23.22 -9.92 43.56
C TRP A 103 -24.47 -10.16 44.42
N GLU A 104 -25.44 -10.94 43.92
CA GLU A 104 -26.63 -11.40 44.65
C GLU A 104 -26.30 -12.01 46.04
N VAL A 105 -25.32 -12.92 46.07
CA VAL A 105 -24.86 -13.60 47.28
C VAL A 105 -24.21 -12.62 48.27
N ARG A 106 -23.46 -11.62 47.77
CA ARG A 106 -22.82 -10.59 48.60
C ARG A 106 -23.84 -9.61 49.17
N CYS A 107 -24.77 -9.12 48.35
CA CYS A 107 -25.85 -8.24 48.78
C CYS A 107 -26.70 -8.91 49.87
N THR A 108 -27.16 -10.14 49.61
CA THR A 108 -27.97 -10.92 50.56
C THR A 108 -27.21 -11.17 51.87
N LYS A 109 -25.93 -11.53 51.80
CA LYS A 109 -25.11 -11.79 52.99
C LYS A 109 -24.89 -10.54 53.84
N ILE A 110 -24.62 -9.38 53.23
CA ILE A 110 -24.39 -8.13 53.95
C ILE A 110 -25.70 -7.62 54.56
N THR A 111 -26.81 -7.65 53.81
CA THR A 111 -28.13 -7.27 54.31
C THR A 111 -28.55 -8.13 55.51
N ASN A 112 -28.38 -9.47 55.42
CA ASN A 112 -28.67 -10.39 56.53
C ASN A 112 -27.74 -10.23 57.73
N THR A 113 -26.47 -9.86 57.51
CA THR A 113 -25.52 -9.59 58.61
C THR A 113 -25.84 -8.26 59.29
N CYS A 114 -26.25 -7.25 58.51
CA CYS A 114 -26.65 -5.93 59.01
C CYS A 114 -27.88 -6.03 59.92
N THR A 115 -28.92 -6.73 59.47
CA THR A 115 -30.15 -6.95 60.26
C THR A 115 -29.94 -7.83 61.49
N LYS A 116 -28.93 -8.72 61.46
CA LYS A 116 -28.56 -9.53 62.64
C LYS A 116 -27.83 -8.72 63.72
N ASN A 117 -27.04 -7.73 63.32
CA ASN A 117 -26.14 -7.01 64.22
C ASN A 117 -26.68 -5.65 64.69
N LEU A 118 -27.70 -5.10 64.02
CA LEU A 118 -28.32 -3.84 64.39
C LEU A 118 -29.65 -4.06 65.12
N PRO A 119 -30.01 -3.20 66.09
CA PRO A 119 -31.35 -3.16 66.65
C PRO A 119 -32.41 -2.87 65.58
N SER A 120 -33.63 -3.38 65.78
CA SER A 120 -34.74 -3.27 64.84
C SER A 120 -35.06 -1.84 64.39
N TRP A 121 -34.88 -0.84 65.25
CA TRP A 121 -35.09 0.58 64.92
C TRP A 121 -34.05 1.17 63.95
N LEU A 122 -32.93 0.47 63.71
CA LEU A 122 -31.89 0.84 62.74
C LEU A 122 -31.91 0.00 61.45
N HIS A 123 -32.82 -0.98 61.32
CA HIS A 123 -32.91 -1.83 60.13
C HIS A 123 -33.15 -1.07 58.83
N TRP A 124 -33.70 0.15 58.88
CA TRP A 124 -33.90 1.00 57.70
C TRP A 124 -32.57 1.32 56.99
N LEU A 125 -31.45 1.39 57.71
CA LEU A 125 -30.10 1.55 57.14
C LEU A 125 -29.68 0.32 56.31
N CYS A 126 -30.06 -0.88 56.75
CA CYS A 126 -29.83 -2.12 56.01
C CYS A 126 -30.68 -2.18 54.74
N GLY A 127 -31.92 -1.66 54.78
CA GLY A 127 -32.79 -1.55 53.61
C GLY A 127 -32.26 -0.55 52.57
N ALA A 128 -31.72 0.59 53.01
CA ALA A 128 -31.05 1.54 52.13
C ALA A 128 -29.82 0.93 51.45
N PHE A 129 -29.02 0.15 52.20
CA PHE A 129 -27.89 -0.59 51.63
C PHE A 129 -28.36 -1.64 50.60
N SER A 130 -29.39 -2.43 50.91
CA SER A 130 -29.96 -3.43 49.98
C SER A 130 -30.41 -2.78 48.68
N SER A 131 -31.12 -1.65 48.76
CA SER A 131 -31.59 -0.93 47.57
C SER A 131 -30.45 -0.39 46.69
N VAL A 132 -29.38 0.12 47.30
CA VAL A 132 -28.17 0.53 46.55
C VAL A 132 -27.45 -0.70 45.96
N CYS A 133 -27.44 -1.81 46.67
CA CYS A 133 -26.82 -3.07 46.22
C CYS A 133 -27.57 -3.67 45.01
N GLU A 134 -28.91 -3.74 45.08
CA GLU A 134 -29.81 -4.23 44.02
C GLU A 134 -29.79 -3.33 42.78
N SER A 135 -29.76 -2.00 42.94
CA SER A 135 -29.62 -1.09 41.80
C SER A 135 -28.28 -1.22 41.08
N THR A 136 -27.20 -1.49 41.83
CA THR A 136 -25.88 -1.79 41.24
C THR A 136 -25.89 -3.14 40.50
N GLU A 137 -26.62 -4.13 41.01
CA GLU A 137 -26.81 -5.43 40.34
C GLU A 137 -27.52 -5.28 38.99
N GLN A 138 -28.61 -4.50 38.95
CA GLN A 138 -29.34 -4.21 37.72
C GLN A 138 -28.48 -3.49 36.68
N PHE A 139 -27.60 -2.59 37.13
CA PHE A 139 -26.61 -1.96 36.26
C PHE A 139 -25.61 -2.99 35.70
N CYS A 140 -25.07 -3.89 36.52
CA CYS A 140 -24.17 -4.94 36.06
C CYS A 140 -24.84 -5.89 35.04
N LEU A 141 -26.10 -6.27 35.28
CA LEU A 141 -26.88 -7.13 34.37
C LEU A 141 -27.17 -6.44 33.03
N GLY A 142 -27.58 -5.18 33.05
CA GLY A 142 -27.78 -4.40 31.82
C GLY A 142 -26.47 -4.20 31.05
N TRP A 143 -25.34 -4.04 31.74
CA TRP A 143 -24.03 -3.99 31.12
C TRP A 143 -23.65 -5.33 30.47
N GLU A 144 -23.94 -6.47 31.12
CA GLU A 144 -23.70 -7.81 30.57
C GLU A 144 -24.50 -8.07 29.29
N GLU A 145 -25.78 -7.66 29.26
CA GLU A 145 -26.64 -7.75 28.08
C GLU A 145 -26.09 -6.92 26.89
N ILE A 146 -25.64 -5.69 27.15
CA ILE A 146 -25.02 -4.82 26.14
C ILE A 146 -23.74 -5.47 25.58
N CYS A 147 -22.87 -6.00 26.44
CA CYS A 147 -21.62 -6.63 26.00
C CYS A 147 -21.89 -7.90 25.17
N THR A 148 -22.86 -8.72 25.58
CA THR A 148 -23.23 -9.96 24.87
C THR A 148 -23.86 -9.66 23.51
N SER A 149 -24.78 -8.69 23.45
CA SER A 149 -25.38 -8.24 22.18
C SER A 149 -24.31 -7.70 21.20
N SER A 150 -23.30 -7.01 21.72
CA SER A 150 -22.18 -6.51 20.91
C SER A 150 -21.34 -7.65 20.32
N LEU A 151 -21.17 -8.76 21.06
CA LEU A 151 -20.46 -9.96 20.58
C LEU A 151 -21.21 -10.63 19.42
N ASP A 152 -22.53 -10.71 19.51
CA ASP A 152 -23.38 -11.26 18.44
C ASP A 152 -23.29 -10.39 17.18
N ILE A 153 -23.28 -9.06 17.32
CA ILE A 153 -23.08 -8.13 16.20
C ILE A 153 -21.71 -8.34 15.56
N CYS A 154 -20.63 -8.48 16.35
CA CYS A 154 -19.30 -8.75 15.79
C CYS A 154 -19.26 -10.06 15.00
N THR A 155 -19.92 -11.11 15.50
CA THR A 155 -19.97 -12.43 14.86
C THR A 155 -20.78 -12.38 13.56
N LEU A 156 -21.94 -11.72 13.59
CA LEU A 156 -22.77 -11.50 12.41
C LEU A 156 -22.02 -10.68 11.35
N TRP A 157 -21.37 -9.59 11.78
CA TRP A 157 -20.58 -8.75 10.89
C TRP A 157 -19.45 -9.54 10.24
N GLY A 158 -18.76 -10.42 10.97
CA GLY A 158 -17.74 -11.29 10.37
C GLY A 158 -18.28 -12.23 9.28
N SER A 159 -19.53 -12.66 9.38
CA SER A 159 -20.17 -13.50 8.34
C SER A 159 -20.71 -12.71 7.15
N ALA A 160 -20.98 -11.41 7.29
CA ALA A 160 -21.64 -10.59 6.27
C ALA A 160 -20.78 -9.42 5.75
N CYS A 161 -19.57 -9.22 6.29
CA CYS A 161 -18.79 -8.01 6.06
C CYS A 161 -18.45 -7.77 4.58
N LEU A 162 -18.08 -8.81 3.83
CA LEU A 162 -17.80 -8.68 2.39
C LEU A 162 -19.06 -8.38 1.57
N ASP A 163 -20.22 -8.88 1.99
CA ASP A 163 -21.51 -8.60 1.31
C ASP A 163 -22.00 -7.15 1.57
N VAL A 164 -21.53 -6.54 2.67
CA VAL A 164 -21.95 -5.20 3.10
C VAL A 164 -21.01 -4.11 2.56
N VAL A 165 -19.72 -4.41 2.36
CA VAL A 165 -18.78 -3.46 1.76
C VAL A 165 -18.99 -3.47 0.25
N PRO A 166 -19.52 -2.39 -0.34
CA PRO A 166 -19.83 -2.40 -1.76
C PRO A 166 -18.56 -2.30 -2.60
N ASP A 167 -18.52 -3.00 -3.75
CA ASP A 167 -17.38 -3.00 -4.69
C ASP A 167 -16.89 -1.60 -5.07
N TRP A 168 -17.82 -0.64 -5.20
CA TRP A 168 -17.46 0.74 -5.52
C TRP A 168 -16.60 1.38 -4.43
N ALA A 169 -16.79 1.02 -3.16
CA ALA A 169 -16.03 1.59 -2.04
C ALA A 169 -14.58 1.10 -2.04
N ILE A 170 -14.37 -0.19 -2.34
CA ILE A 170 -13.03 -0.76 -2.52
C ILE A 170 -12.26 0.01 -3.60
N LYS A 171 -12.86 0.10 -4.79
CA LYS A 171 -12.28 0.81 -5.95
C LYS A 171 -12.04 2.29 -5.66
N CYS A 172 -12.99 2.92 -4.96
CA CYS A 172 -12.95 4.33 -4.65
C CYS A 172 -11.86 4.69 -3.63
N LEU A 173 -11.71 3.90 -2.57
CA LEU A 173 -10.96 4.30 -1.38
C LEU A 173 -9.60 3.59 -1.25
N TRP A 174 -9.42 2.43 -1.87
CA TRP A 174 -8.21 1.64 -1.72
C TRP A 174 -7.45 1.39 -3.01
N GLU A 175 -8.12 1.17 -4.15
CA GLU A 175 -7.43 0.77 -5.38
C GLU A 175 -6.72 1.94 -6.09
N ASN A 176 -5.40 1.82 -6.22
CA ASN A 176 -4.58 2.81 -6.92
C ASN A 176 -4.43 2.47 -8.41
N GLN A 177 -4.47 1.17 -8.76
CA GLN A 177 -4.27 0.68 -10.13
C GLN A 177 -5.35 -0.33 -10.57
N PRO A 178 -6.66 -0.07 -10.33
CA PRO A 178 -7.76 -1.01 -10.63
C PRO A 178 -7.68 -1.62 -12.03
N GLY A 179 -7.65 -2.96 -12.13
CA GLY A 179 -7.63 -3.67 -13.41
C GLY A 179 -6.28 -3.70 -14.15
N TYR A 180 -5.19 -3.21 -13.53
CA TYR A 180 -3.85 -3.25 -14.10
C TYR A 180 -2.89 -4.04 -13.21
N PRO A 181 -2.83 -5.37 -13.36
CA PRO A 181 -1.86 -6.20 -12.65
C PRO A 181 -0.40 -5.80 -12.93
N ILE A 182 0.52 -6.21 -12.05
CA ILE A 182 1.95 -5.87 -12.17
C ILE A 182 2.52 -6.28 -13.54
N ALA A 183 2.17 -7.46 -14.05
CA ALA A 183 2.58 -7.90 -15.37
C ALA A 183 2.16 -6.90 -16.48
N ARG A 184 0.95 -6.34 -16.39
CA ARG A 184 0.46 -5.35 -17.35
C ARG A 184 1.20 -4.01 -17.21
N GLN A 185 1.39 -3.53 -15.99
CA GLN A 185 2.15 -2.30 -15.73
C GLN A 185 3.57 -2.37 -16.31
N LEU A 186 4.25 -3.50 -16.12
CA LEU A 186 5.59 -3.74 -16.67
C LEU A 186 5.57 -3.79 -18.21
N GLN A 187 4.56 -4.43 -18.82
CA GLN A 187 4.39 -4.44 -20.28
C GLN A 187 4.15 -3.03 -20.85
N ASP A 188 3.39 -2.20 -20.15
CA ASP A 188 3.08 -0.83 -20.58
C ASP A 188 4.26 0.13 -20.39
N GLY A 189 5.31 -0.28 -19.67
CA GLY A 189 6.57 0.47 -19.56
C GLY A 189 6.88 0.98 -18.15
N ILE A 190 6.09 0.63 -17.13
CA ILE A 190 6.41 0.98 -15.74
C ILE A 190 7.69 0.29 -15.31
N ARG A 191 8.61 1.05 -14.67
CA ARG A 191 9.92 0.55 -14.21
C ARG A 191 10.24 0.94 -12.77
N PHE A 192 9.26 1.46 -12.06
CA PHE A 192 9.33 1.69 -10.63
C PHE A 192 8.02 1.27 -9.96
N LEU A 193 8.07 0.17 -9.22
CA LEU A 193 6.96 -0.35 -8.45
C LEU A 193 7.10 0.07 -6.99
N ASP A 194 6.14 0.85 -6.50
CA ASP A 194 5.90 1.03 -5.07
C ASP A 194 4.96 -0.06 -4.55
N LEU A 195 5.33 -0.80 -3.51
CA LEU A 195 4.56 -1.92 -2.98
C LEU A 195 4.19 -1.68 -1.51
N GLY A 196 2.88 -1.74 -1.22
CA GLY A 196 2.32 -1.86 0.12
C GLY A 196 2.17 -3.32 0.52
N THR A 197 2.58 -3.69 1.74
CA THR A 197 2.62 -5.09 2.20
C THR A 197 2.02 -5.27 3.59
N CYS A 198 1.19 -6.29 3.77
CA CYS A 198 0.53 -6.58 5.04
C CYS A 198 0.83 -8.00 5.51
N LEU A 199 1.02 -8.16 6.82
CA LEU A 199 0.97 -9.46 7.47
C LEU A 199 -0.47 -9.91 7.70
N THR A 200 -0.73 -11.15 7.33
CA THR A 200 -2.02 -11.82 7.47
C THR A 200 -1.83 -13.24 7.99
N ASN A 201 -2.94 -13.90 8.29
CA ASN A 201 -2.96 -15.28 8.77
C ASN A 201 -2.05 -15.52 9.99
N ASN A 202 -2.19 -14.67 11.02
CA ASN A 202 -1.37 -14.69 12.24
C ASN A 202 0.14 -14.67 11.94
N ASP A 203 0.57 -13.68 11.15
CA ASP A 203 1.97 -13.40 10.82
C ASP A 203 2.67 -14.51 10.03
N THR A 204 1.91 -15.30 9.27
CA THR A 204 2.45 -16.39 8.43
C THR A 204 2.40 -16.11 6.94
N GLN A 205 1.72 -15.05 6.51
CA GLN A 205 1.57 -14.68 5.11
C GLN A 205 1.84 -13.20 4.87
N VAL A 206 2.50 -12.90 3.75
CA VAL A 206 2.67 -11.53 3.24
C VAL A 206 1.83 -11.36 1.99
N VAL A 207 0.92 -10.41 2.03
CA VAL A 207 0.06 -10.02 0.91
C VAL A 207 0.28 -8.57 0.54
N MET A 208 -0.12 -8.19 -0.65
CA MET A 208 -0.22 -6.78 -1.04
C MET A 208 -1.36 -6.14 -0.27
N CYS A 209 -1.26 -4.85 0.02
CA CYS A 209 -2.36 -4.14 0.67
C CYS A 209 -2.26 -2.63 0.49
N HIS A 210 -3.36 -1.96 0.84
CA HIS A 210 -3.48 -0.52 0.94
C HIS A 210 -4.14 -0.16 2.27
N GLY A 211 -3.63 0.86 2.96
CA GLY A 211 -4.07 1.24 4.30
C GLY A 211 -3.52 0.34 5.41
N GLN A 212 -3.90 0.64 6.65
CA GLN A 212 -3.36 0.00 7.86
C GLN A 212 -4.46 -0.35 8.86
N GLY A 213 -4.20 -1.32 9.74
CA GLY A 213 -5.13 -1.70 10.81
C GLY A 213 -6.55 -2.00 10.34
N LEU A 214 -7.56 -1.41 11.01
CA LEU A 214 -8.98 -1.65 10.73
C LEU A 214 -9.47 -1.07 9.40
N ILE A 215 -8.66 -0.25 8.74
CA ILE A 215 -9.02 0.41 7.48
C ILE A 215 -8.16 -0.12 6.32
N ARG A 216 -7.55 -1.31 6.46
CA ARG A 216 -6.76 -1.91 5.39
C ARG A 216 -7.61 -2.74 4.44
N ALA A 217 -7.22 -2.74 3.17
CA ALA A 217 -7.70 -3.68 2.16
C ALA A 217 -6.53 -4.53 1.65
N LEU A 218 -6.78 -5.81 1.46
CA LEU A 218 -5.80 -6.84 1.11
C LEU A 218 -5.92 -7.20 -0.37
N GLY A 219 -4.79 -7.50 -0.99
CA GLY A 219 -4.71 -7.97 -2.37
C GLY A 219 -4.03 -9.31 -2.46
N VAL A 220 -3.50 -9.58 -3.65
CA VAL A 220 -2.81 -10.84 -3.95
C VAL A 220 -1.54 -11.06 -3.10
N SER A 221 -1.05 -12.29 -3.04
CA SER A 221 0.16 -12.62 -2.28
C SER A 221 1.42 -11.96 -2.84
N LEU A 222 2.42 -11.70 -1.98
CA LEU A 222 3.74 -11.25 -2.41
C LEU A 222 4.39 -12.25 -3.38
N ASP A 223 4.18 -13.55 -3.18
CA ASP A 223 4.62 -14.60 -4.11
C ASP A 223 4.12 -14.38 -5.55
N SER A 224 2.83 -14.06 -5.73
CA SER A 224 2.24 -13.77 -7.04
C SER A 224 2.91 -12.56 -7.70
N ILE A 225 3.14 -11.49 -6.94
CA ILE A 225 3.80 -10.28 -7.45
C ILE A 225 5.25 -10.55 -7.87
N LEU A 226 6.03 -11.21 -7.01
CA LEU A 226 7.43 -11.52 -7.30
C LEU A 226 7.55 -12.48 -8.49
N GLN A 227 6.61 -13.41 -8.66
CA GLN A 227 6.57 -14.29 -9.83
C GLN A 227 6.34 -13.52 -11.13
N GLN A 228 5.38 -12.59 -11.16
CA GLN A 228 5.12 -11.74 -12.33
C GLN A 228 6.36 -10.90 -12.69
N ILE A 229 7.03 -10.32 -11.69
CA ILE A 229 8.26 -9.55 -11.88
C ILE A 229 9.38 -10.43 -12.43
N LEU A 230 9.61 -11.61 -11.85
CA LEU A 230 10.65 -12.54 -12.30
C LEU A 230 10.42 -12.94 -13.76
N GLN A 231 9.20 -13.31 -14.13
CA GLN A 231 8.85 -13.68 -15.50
C GLN A 231 9.13 -12.53 -16.47
N PHE A 232 8.74 -11.30 -16.12
CA PHE A 232 9.04 -10.12 -16.91
C PHE A 232 10.56 -9.91 -17.07
N MET A 233 11.33 -9.98 -15.99
CA MET A 233 12.77 -9.76 -16.03
C MET A 233 13.51 -10.83 -16.82
N LEU A 234 13.05 -12.09 -16.79
CA LEU A 234 13.61 -13.18 -17.61
C LEU A 234 13.30 -13.01 -19.10
N ALA A 235 12.09 -12.56 -19.44
CA ALA A 235 11.69 -12.32 -20.82
C ALA A 235 12.34 -11.07 -21.43
N ASN A 236 12.72 -10.09 -20.60
CA ASN A 236 13.22 -8.79 -21.04
C ASN A 236 14.62 -8.51 -20.44
N PRO A 237 15.72 -8.96 -21.09
CA PRO A 237 17.07 -8.93 -20.51
C PRO A 237 17.68 -7.53 -20.40
N ASN A 238 17.18 -6.54 -21.14
CA ASN A 238 17.71 -5.19 -21.15
C ASN A 238 16.90 -4.21 -20.28
N GLU A 239 16.06 -4.74 -19.39
CA GLU A 239 15.24 -3.96 -18.48
C GLU A 239 15.90 -3.84 -17.11
N VAL A 240 15.83 -2.66 -16.51
CA VAL A 240 16.23 -2.33 -15.15
C VAL A 240 15.00 -1.86 -14.39
N LEU A 241 14.74 -2.51 -13.26
CA LEU A 241 13.55 -2.31 -12.44
C LEU A 241 13.90 -1.78 -11.05
N THR A 242 13.08 -0.85 -10.55
CA THR A 242 13.09 -0.44 -9.15
C THR A 242 11.89 -1.03 -8.42
N ILE A 243 12.11 -1.64 -7.26
CA ILE A 243 11.06 -2.10 -6.35
C ILE A 243 11.28 -1.39 -5.01
N GLU A 244 10.25 -0.73 -4.51
CA GLU A 244 10.22 -0.11 -3.20
C GLU A 244 9.14 -0.75 -2.34
N PHE A 245 9.50 -1.14 -1.11
CA PHE A 245 8.55 -1.55 -0.07
C PHE A 245 8.34 -0.35 0.85
N ASN A 246 7.28 0.41 0.61
CA ASN A 246 7.08 1.73 1.24
C ASN A 246 6.02 1.71 2.34
N GLU A 247 4.94 0.94 2.16
CA GLU A 247 3.81 0.89 3.09
C GLU A 247 3.70 -0.49 3.71
N THR A 248 3.47 -0.53 5.02
CA THR A 248 3.48 -1.79 5.78
C THR A 248 2.42 -1.83 6.87
N ASP A 249 1.89 -3.01 7.17
CA ASP A 249 1.00 -3.23 8.31
C ASP A 249 1.23 -4.62 8.95
N GLY A 250 1.21 -4.66 10.28
CA GLY A 250 1.53 -5.84 11.09
C GLY A 250 2.89 -5.78 11.80
N ASP A 251 3.37 -6.91 12.32
CA ASP A 251 4.69 -7.00 12.97
C ASP A 251 5.83 -6.77 11.97
N ILE A 252 6.43 -5.58 12.04
CA ILE A 252 7.44 -5.10 11.08
C ILE A 252 8.71 -6.00 11.06
N PRO A 253 9.26 -6.49 12.19
CA PRO A 253 10.35 -7.46 12.18
C PRO A 253 10.02 -8.79 11.49
N ILE A 254 8.82 -9.35 11.68
CA ILE A 254 8.40 -10.57 10.97
C ILE A 254 8.26 -10.27 9.48
N LEU A 255 7.55 -9.19 9.13
CA LEU A 255 7.31 -8.77 7.75
C LEU A 255 8.62 -8.56 6.99
N SER A 256 9.58 -7.83 7.57
CA SER A 256 10.90 -7.59 6.99
C SER A 256 11.62 -8.90 6.66
N ARG A 257 11.67 -9.85 7.61
CA ARG A 257 12.30 -11.16 7.39
C ARG A 257 11.61 -11.95 6.29
N MET A 258 10.28 -11.94 6.24
CA MET A 258 9.52 -12.63 5.21
C MET A 258 9.74 -12.01 3.83
N ILE A 259 9.70 -10.68 3.70
CA ILE A 259 9.99 -9.98 2.45
C ILE A 259 11.40 -10.34 1.98
N VAL A 260 12.42 -10.23 2.84
CA VAL A 260 13.82 -10.58 2.50
C VAL A 260 13.94 -12.03 2.06
N SER A 261 13.31 -12.97 2.78
CA SER A 261 13.31 -14.38 2.40
C SER A 261 12.70 -14.61 1.02
N LYS A 262 11.57 -13.97 0.73
CA LYS A 262 10.86 -14.09 -0.55
C LYS A 262 11.63 -13.47 -1.70
N ILE A 263 12.17 -12.27 -1.57
CA ILE A 263 12.97 -11.66 -2.66
C ILE A 263 14.22 -12.49 -2.97
N LEU A 264 14.87 -13.08 -1.97
CA LEU A 264 16.00 -13.98 -2.18
C LEU A 264 15.55 -15.27 -2.87
N GLN A 265 14.41 -15.83 -2.48
CA GLN A 265 13.82 -17.01 -3.12
C GLN A 265 13.55 -16.79 -4.61
N TYR A 266 12.96 -15.65 -5.00
CA TYR A 266 12.56 -15.41 -6.40
C TYR A 266 13.68 -14.88 -7.29
N PHE A 267 14.58 -14.06 -6.76
CA PHE A 267 15.58 -13.34 -7.57
C PHE A 267 17.01 -13.86 -7.40
N THR A 268 17.18 -15.03 -6.77
CA THR A 268 18.40 -15.85 -6.90
C THR A 268 18.25 -16.73 -8.14
N LEU A 269 19.12 -16.53 -9.13
CA LEU A 269 19.15 -17.34 -10.34
C LEU A 269 19.61 -18.76 -10.03
N SER A 270 19.38 -19.70 -10.96
CA SER A 270 19.85 -21.08 -10.85
C SER A 270 21.37 -21.21 -10.73
N THR A 271 22.12 -20.16 -11.13
CA THR A 271 23.57 -20.04 -10.93
C THR A 271 23.98 -19.68 -9.50
N GLY A 272 23.02 -19.35 -8.63
CA GLY A 272 23.25 -18.81 -7.29
C GLY A 272 23.47 -17.28 -7.27
N GLU A 273 23.47 -16.64 -8.44
CA GLU A 273 23.65 -15.19 -8.54
C GLU A 273 22.34 -14.44 -8.28
N LEU A 274 22.41 -13.39 -7.46
CA LEU A 274 21.29 -12.46 -7.25
C LEU A 274 21.15 -11.49 -8.42
N MET A 275 19.92 -11.10 -8.75
CA MET A 275 19.64 -10.04 -9.75
C MET A 275 19.80 -8.62 -9.18
N PHE A 276 20.26 -8.46 -7.94
CA PHE A 276 20.36 -7.17 -7.28
C PHE A 276 21.73 -6.52 -7.45
N TRP A 277 21.74 -5.21 -7.62
CA TRP A 277 22.99 -4.46 -7.55
C TRP A 277 23.37 -4.21 -6.08
N SER A 278 24.56 -4.67 -5.68
CA SER A 278 25.10 -4.47 -4.35
C SER A 278 26.08 -3.31 -4.32
N ARG A 279 26.06 -2.54 -3.24
CA ARG A 279 26.99 -1.44 -2.96
C ARG A 279 27.65 -1.64 -1.61
N LYS A 280 28.86 -1.11 -1.46
CA LYS A 280 29.67 -1.24 -0.22
C LYS A 280 29.55 -0.01 0.66
N SER A 281 29.32 1.16 0.06
CA SER A 281 29.20 2.44 0.76
C SER A 281 28.15 3.35 0.14
N ILE A 282 27.62 4.27 0.95
CA ILE A 282 26.79 5.40 0.51
C ILE A 282 27.54 6.32 -0.47
N SER A 283 28.87 6.36 -0.41
CA SER A 283 29.70 7.15 -1.32
C SER A 283 29.94 6.49 -2.69
N ASP A 284 29.59 5.20 -2.84
CA ASP A 284 29.80 4.51 -4.10
C ASP A 284 28.90 5.11 -5.19
N PRO A 285 29.44 5.44 -6.37
CA PRO A 285 28.61 5.92 -7.46
C PRO A 285 27.61 4.83 -7.88
N TRP A 286 26.42 5.26 -8.25
CA TRP A 286 25.44 4.36 -8.85
C TRP A 286 25.96 3.83 -10.20
N PRO A 287 25.70 2.55 -10.53
CA PRO A 287 26.10 1.96 -11.81
C PRO A 287 25.37 2.60 -12.98
N THR A 288 25.91 2.49 -14.19
CA THR A 288 25.14 2.79 -15.40
C THR A 288 24.08 1.71 -15.65
N LEU A 289 23.02 2.03 -16.40
CA LEU A 289 22.05 1.00 -16.79
C LEU A 289 22.71 -0.11 -17.61
N ARG A 290 23.66 0.26 -18.47
CA ARG A 290 24.48 -0.68 -19.24
C ARG A 290 25.22 -1.66 -18.32
N ASP A 291 25.90 -1.16 -17.28
CA ASP A 291 26.64 -2.02 -16.35
C ASP A 291 25.71 -2.97 -15.61
N MET A 292 24.54 -2.48 -15.16
CA MET A 292 23.52 -3.30 -14.52
C MET A 292 23.04 -4.43 -15.44
N ILE A 293 22.80 -4.13 -16.72
CA ILE A 293 22.34 -5.10 -17.71
C ILE A 293 23.43 -6.13 -18.01
N LEU A 294 24.66 -5.69 -18.30
CA LEU A 294 25.79 -6.57 -18.61
C LEU A 294 26.15 -7.49 -17.44
N ALA A 295 26.01 -7.02 -16.20
CA ALA A 295 26.23 -7.82 -14.99
C ALA A 295 25.01 -8.66 -14.58
N ASN A 296 23.88 -8.55 -15.29
CA ASN A 296 22.58 -9.11 -14.93
C ASN A 296 22.14 -8.79 -13.48
N LYS A 297 22.52 -7.61 -12.99
CA LYS A 297 22.19 -7.05 -11.67
C LYS A 297 21.20 -5.90 -11.88
N ARG A 298 19.98 -6.25 -12.30
CA ARG A 298 19.02 -5.34 -12.92
C ARG A 298 17.85 -4.92 -12.03
N ILE A 299 17.83 -5.32 -10.76
CA ILE A 299 16.79 -4.93 -9.80
C ILE A 299 17.42 -4.09 -8.68
N MET A 300 16.84 -2.90 -8.44
CA MET A 300 17.19 -2.02 -7.33
C MET A 300 16.09 -2.07 -6.27
N LEU A 301 16.47 -2.38 -5.02
CA LEU A 301 15.54 -2.58 -3.92
C LEU A 301 15.65 -1.45 -2.89
N PHE A 302 14.51 -0.86 -2.55
CA PHE A 302 14.36 0.15 -1.51
C PHE A 302 13.39 -0.32 -0.44
N PHE A 303 13.70 -0.03 0.81
CA PHE A 303 12.89 -0.39 1.96
C PHE A 303 12.60 0.88 2.78
N GLY A 304 11.34 1.08 3.14
CA GLY A 304 10.92 2.03 4.18
C GLY A 304 11.15 1.43 5.56
N ASP A 305 10.09 1.33 6.36
CA ASP A 305 10.16 0.89 7.77
C ASP A 305 10.69 -0.55 7.94
N THR A 306 10.59 -1.38 6.90
CA THR A 306 11.14 -2.75 6.90
C THR A 306 12.66 -2.82 6.74
N TYR A 307 13.37 -1.69 6.56
CA TYR A 307 14.83 -1.68 6.43
C TYR A 307 15.57 -1.98 7.75
N ASP A 308 15.16 -1.31 8.83
CA ASP A 308 15.87 -1.37 10.11
C ASP A 308 15.87 -2.78 10.71
N PRO A 309 14.78 -3.58 10.65
CA PRO A 309 14.78 -4.96 11.15
C PRO A 309 15.55 -5.97 10.28
N ILE A 310 16.08 -5.59 9.11
CA ILE A 310 16.94 -6.49 8.33
C ILE A 310 18.19 -6.83 9.18
N PRO A 311 18.50 -8.12 9.42
CA PRO A 311 19.61 -8.51 10.27
C PRO A 311 20.96 -7.95 9.81
N ASP A 312 21.81 -7.62 10.77
CA ASP A 312 23.19 -7.20 10.50
C ASP A 312 24.12 -8.40 10.20
N PRO A 313 25.13 -8.22 9.34
CA PRO A 313 25.37 -7.02 8.54
C PRO A 313 24.32 -6.89 7.43
N LYS A 314 23.75 -5.68 7.26
CA LYS A 314 22.76 -5.44 6.21
C LYS A 314 23.33 -5.78 4.84
N PRO A 315 22.58 -6.50 3.97
CA PRO A 315 23.05 -6.82 2.64
C PRO A 315 23.32 -5.56 1.82
N GLY A 316 24.43 -5.50 1.09
CA GLY A 316 24.80 -4.31 0.30
C GLY A 316 23.83 -3.94 -0.83
N TRP A 317 22.87 -4.81 -1.16
CA TRP A 317 21.79 -4.54 -2.12
C TRP A 317 20.53 -3.93 -1.48
N ALA A 318 20.42 -3.95 -0.14
CA ALA A 318 19.28 -3.37 0.56
C ALA A 318 19.52 -1.86 0.76
N ASN A 319 18.66 -1.02 0.17
CA ASN A 319 18.76 0.43 0.30
C ASN A 319 17.66 0.96 1.23
N GLN A 320 18.03 1.77 2.23
CA GLN A 320 17.06 2.51 3.02
C GLN A 320 16.51 3.67 2.20
N LYS A 321 15.19 3.71 1.98
CA LYS A 321 14.51 4.73 1.18
C LYS A 321 14.94 6.15 1.58
N ASN A 322 14.83 6.48 2.86
CA ASN A 322 15.01 7.84 3.37
C ASN A 322 16.46 8.36 3.35
N LEU A 323 17.44 7.48 3.12
CA LEU A 323 18.83 7.88 2.86
C LEU A 323 19.03 8.39 1.44
N TRP A 324 18.22 7.91 0.50
CA TRP A 324 18.40 8.14 -0.94
C TRP A 324 17.35 9.03 -1.53
N LYS A 325 16.21 9.18 -0.85
CA LYS A 325 15.02 9.83 -1.35
C LYS A 325 14.49 10.80 -0.32
N GLN A 326 14.09 11.95 -0.82
CA GLN A 326 13.23 12.88 -0.12
C GLN A 326 11.94 12.99 -0.93
N ASP A 327 10.81 12.86 -0.25
CA ASP A 327 9.53 13.11 -0.88
C ASP A 327 9.51 14.60 -1.27
N GLY A 328 9.35 14.86 -2.57
CA GLY A 328 9.45 16.19 -3.14
C GLY A 328 8.27 17.03 -2.69
N PHE A 329 7.08 16.62 -3.09
CA PHE A 329 5.82 17.26 -2.74
C PHE A 329 5.03 16.40 -1.74
N THR A 330 4.61 17.01 -0.64
CA THR A 330 3.66 16.43 0.31
C THR A 330 2.45 17.36 0.34
N TYR A 331 1.31 16.88 -0.11
CA TYR A 331 0.05 17.63 0.01
C TYR A 331 -0.50 17.49 1.42
N THR A 332 -1.29 18.47 1.83
CA THR A 332 -1.88 18.48 3.17
C THR A 332 -3.27 17.86 3.14
N SER A 333 -3.79 17.57 4.32
CA SER A 333 -5.17 17.16 4.49
C SER A 333 -6.21 18.20 4.03
N GLN A 334 -5.76 19.41 3.68
CA GLN A 334 -6.62 20.51 3.25
C GLN A 334 -6.72 20.60 1.71
N ASP A 335 -5.90 19.85 0.97
CA ASP A 335 -5.89 19.84 -0.49
C ASP A 335 -6.74 18.66 -1.00
N SER A 336 -8.05 18.69 -0.78
CA SER A 336 -8.95 17.59 -1.18
C SER A 336 -9.54 17.78 -2.58
N MET A 337 -9.40 18.96 -3.19
CA MET A 337 -9.89 19.21 -4.55
C MET A 337 -8.76 19.28 -5.58
N PRO A 338 -8.95 18.80 -6.82
CA PRO A 338 -7.93 18.84 -7.88
C PRO A 338 -7.33 20.23 -8.12
N ARG A 339 -8.13 21.30 -8.03
CA ARG A 339 -7.66 22.69 -8.19
C ARG A 339 -6.72 23.11 -7.06
N GLU A 340 -7.01 22.70 -5.83
CA GLU A 340 -6.21 23.03 -4.64
C GLU A 340 -4.88 22.29 -4.70
N LEU A 341 -4.91 20.98 -4.97
CA LEU A 341 -3.72 20.15 -5.18
C LEU A 341 -2.80 20.72 -6.26
N ASN A 342 -3.38 21.12 -7.39
CA ASN A 342 -2.61 21.73 -8.47
C ASN A 342 -1.97 23.05 -8.02
N LYS A 343 -2.71 23.92 -7.31
CA LYS A 343 -2.19 25.19 -6.79
C LYS A 343 -1.03 24.95 -5.80
N THR A 344 -1.23 24.10 -4.80
CA THR A 344 -0.23 23.80 -3.76
C THR A 344 1.02 23.20 -4.39
N TYR A 345 0.86 22.42 -5.46
CA TYR A 345 1.99 21.93 -6.25
C TYR A 345 2.76 23.02 -6.99
N TYR A 346 2.08 23.92 -7.70
CA TYR A 346 2.74 25.06 -8.36
C TYR A 346 3.50 25.93 -7.35
N ASP A 347 2.91 26.17 -6.18
CA ASP A 347 3.54 26.91 -5.09
C ASP A 347 4.79 26.19 -4.57
N TRP A 348 4.72 24.87 -4.39
CA TRP A 348 5.89 24.06 -4.04
C TRP A 348 6.99 24.12 -5.11
N CYS A 349 6.64 23.94 -6.39
CA CYS A 349 7.60 24.02 -7.48
C CYS A 349 8.26 25.39 -7.59
N ALA A 350 7.53 26.47 -7.28
CA ALA A 350 8.04 27.84 -7.32
C ALA A 350 9.13 28.11 -6.26
N GLN A 351 9.16 27.34 -5.16
CA GLN A 351 10.18 27.48 -4.11
C GLN A 351 11.59 27.12 -4.62
N GLY A 352 11.68 26.25 -5.64
CA GLY A 352 12.96 25.74 -6.13
C GLY A 352 13.60 24.74 -5.16
N PRO A 353 14.74 24.15 -5.54
CA PRO A 353 15.43 23.18 -4.70
C PRO A 353 15.82 23.79 -3.35
N PRO A 354 15.88 22.98 -2.27
CA PRO A 354 16.43 23.43 -0.98
C PRO A 354 17.74 24.17 -1.19
N THR A 355 18.09 25.18 -0.40
CA THR A 355 19.37 25.91 -0.54
C THR A 355 20.46 25.42 0.42
N ASP A 356 20.13 24.44 1.27
CA ASP A 356 20.81 24.14 2.53
C ASP A 356 21.84 23.01 2.44
N GLY A 357 22.13 22.48 1.27
CA GLY A 357 23.06 21.35 1.16
C GLY A 357 22.42 19.98 1.32
N SER A 358 21.12 19.88 1.67
CA SER A 358 20.40 18.59 1.86
C SER A 358 20.20 17.79 0.56
N TYR A 359 20.81 18.26 -0.52
CA TYR A 359 20.78 17.77 -1.90
C TYR A 359 21.14 16.31 -2.11
N VAL A 360 21.68 15.60 -1.11
CA VAL A 360 22.16 14.21 -1.22
C VAL A 360 21.07 13.22 -1.64
N ARG A 361 19.79 13.60 -1.50
CA ARG A 361 18.63 12.75 -1.74
C ARG A 361 17.94 13.07 -3.06
N TRP A 362 17.59 12.03 -3.81
CA TRP A 362 16.78 12.15 -5.01
C TRP A 362 15.42 12.72 -4.64
N GLN A 363 14.89 13.52 -5.54
CA GLN A 363 13.54 14.01 -5.42
C GLN A 363 12.62 12.92 -5.97
N GLN A 364 11.66 12.47 -5.17
CA GLN A 364 10.53 11.75 -5.73
C GLN A 364 9.35 12.68 -5.84
N ILE A 365 8.78 12.73 -7.03
CA ILE A 365 7.44 13.25 -7.21
C ILE A 365 6.47 12.08 -7.07
N ASP A 366 5.83 12.03 -5.92
CA ASP A 366 4.78 11.06 -5.61
C ASP A 366 3.44 11.76 -5.76
N ILE A 367 2.69 11.45 -6.82
CA ILE A 367 1.27 11.78 -6.89
C ILE A 367 0.52 10.69 -6.14
N ASN A 368 0.80 10.59 -4.83
CA ASN A 368 -0.04 9.84 -3.93
C ASN A 368 -1.32 10.66 -3.79
N MET A 369 -2.47 10.12 -4.15
CA MET A 369 -3.76 10.76 -3.91
C MET A 369 -4.47 9.89 -2.88
N ALA A 370 -4.45 10.31 -1.63
CA ALA A 370 -5.14 9.65 -0.53
C ALA A 370 -6.33 10.51 -0.10
N ILE A 371 -7.41 9.83 0.23
CA ILE A 371 -8.58 10.45 0.85
C ILE A 371 -8.36 10.32 2.35
N LEU A 372 -8.54 11.40 3.10
CA LEU A 372 -8.21 11.41 4.52
C LEU A 372 -9.24 10.63 5.33
N GLU A 373 -8.73 9.97 6.37
CA GLU A 373 -9.51 9.14 7.28
C GLU A 373 -10.67 9.91 7.93
N ASP A 374 -10.45 11.17 8.34
CA ASP A 374 -11.49 11.99 8.99
C ASP A 374 -12.66 12.32 8.05
N ASP A 375 -12.40 12.54 6.75
CA ASP A 375 -13.45 12.82 5.78
C ASP A 375 -14.24 11.56 5.44
N ILE A 376 -13.57 10.43 5.21
CA ILE A 376 -14.25 9.15 4.92
C ILE A 376 -15.07 8.69 6.11
N ILE A 377 -14.49 8.67 7.32
CA ILE A 377 -15.17 8.15 8.51
C ILE A 377 -16.38 9.04 8.84
N ASN A 378 -16.28 10.37 8.71
CA ASN A 378 -17.41 11.25 8.98
C ASN A 378 -18.52 11.14 7.92
N GLU A 379 -18.17 11.00 6.64
CA GLU A 379 -19.14 10.79 5.56
C GLU A 379 -19.84 9.42 5.70
N ILE A 380 -19.09 8.35 5.94
CA ILE A 380 -19.64 7.00 6.16
C ILE A 380 -20.53 6.96 7.41
N LYS A 381 -20.11 7.58 8.52
CA LYS A 381 -20.94 7.70 9.75
C LYS A 381 -22.26 8.43 9.49
N GLN A 382 -22.31 9.30 8.49
CA GLN A 382 -23.51 10.04 8.09
C GLN A 382 -24.29 9.37 6.95
N GLY A 383 -23.88 8.16 6.54
CA GLY A 383 -24.51 7.42 5.43
C GLY A 383 -24.31 8.07 4.06
N ARG A 384 -23.28 8.92 3.92
CA ARG A 384 -22.94 9.61 2.68
C ARG A 384 -21.78 8.91 1.99
N ILE A 385 -21.81 8.89 0.67
CA ILE A 385 -20.67 8.46 -0.15
C ILE A 385 -19.65 9.61 -0.12
N PRO A 386 -18.38 9.37 0.27
CA PRO A 386 -17.35 10.39 0.19
C PRO A 386 -17.34 11.02 -1.21
N GLN A 387 -17.31 12.35 -1.30
CA GLN A 387 -17.36 13.04 -2.60
C GLN A 387 -16.09 12.80 -3.46
N LEU A 388 -15.07 12.19 -2.87
CA LEU A 388 -13.75 12.03 -3.46
C LEU A 388 -13.38 10.55 -3.49
N CYS A 389 -13.06 10.04 -4.67
CA CYS A 389 -12.50 8.71 -4.91
C CYS A 389 -11.10 8.85 -5.51
N ILE A 390 -10.18 7.93 -5.22
CA ILE A 390 -8.79 7.96 -5.69
C ILE A 390 -8.74 8.04 -7.22
N GLU A 391 -9.53 7.25 -7.94
CA GLU A 391 -9.54 7.23 -9.40
C GLU A 391 -10.00 8.56 -10.03
N PRO A 392 -11.22 9.09 -9.79
CA PRO A 392 -11.64 10.40 -10.30
C PRO A 392 -10.66 11.52 -9.96
N LEU A 393 -10.17 11.55 -8.72
CA LEU A 393 -9.19 12.53 -8.26
C LEU A 393 -7.86 12.43 -9.02
N ALA A 394 -7.36 11.22 -9.25
CA ALA A 394 -6.17 10.97 -10.04
C ALA A 394 -6.36 11.34 -11.51
N ILE A 395 -7.52 11.02 -12.11
CA ILE A 395 -7.86 11.39 -13.50
C ILE A 395 -7.81 12.91 -13.69
N GLU A 396 -8.39 13.67 -12.75
CA GLU A 396 -8.43 15.13 -12.84
C GLU A 396 -7.07 15.78 -12.56
N THR A 397 -6.26 15.17 -11.70
CA THR A 397 -5.00 15.80 -11.22
C THR A 397 -3.78 15.38 -12.01
N ASN A 398 -3.67 14.09 -12.37
CA ASN A 398 -2.45 13.53 -12.98
C ASN A 398 -2.00 14.30 -14.21
N GLY A 399 -2.91 14.58 -15.15
CA GLY A 399 -2.57 15.28 -16.39
C GLY A 399 -1.99 16.67 -16.13
N ALA A 400 -2.70 17.49 -15.35
CA ALA A 400 -2.27 18.85 -15.02
C ALA A 400 -0.94 18.85 -14.24
N PHE A 401 -0.80 17.94 -13.27
CA PHE A 401 0.38 17.84 -12.43
C PHE A 401 1.60 17.36 -13.21
N LEU A 402 1.44 16.33 -14.06
CA LEU A 402 2.48 15.83 -14.97
C LEU A 402 2.92 16.90 -15.98
N ASP A 403 1.99 17.67 -16.53
CA ASP A 403 2.33 18.79 -17.43
C ASP A 403 3.01 19.94 -16.67
N ALA A 404 2.65 20.21 -15.41
CA ALA A 404 3.33 21.19 -14.55
C ALA A 404 4.76 20.75 -14.21
N ILE A 405 4.94 19.48 -13.83
CA ILE A 405 6.24 18.83 -13.61
C ILE A 405 7.15 19.08 -14.82
N GLY A 406 6.66 18.69 -16.00
CA GLY A 406 7.32 18.83 -17.29
C GLY A 406 7.70 20.28 -17.58
N ASN A 407 6.69 21.13 -17.72
CA ASN A 407 6.86 22.43 -18.35
C ASN A 407 7.32 23.54 -17.39
N TYR A 408 7.04 23.40 -16.09
CA TYR A 408 7.23 24.45 -15.10
C TYR A 408 8.29 24.09 -14.05
N CYS A 409 8.17 22.93 -13.40
CA CYS A 409 8.99 22.58 -12.24
C CYS A 409 10.42 22.22 -12.62
N TYR A 410 10.61 21.41 -13.67
CA TYR A 410 11.95 20.93 -14.04
C TYR A 410 12.97 22.05 -14.31
N LYS A 411 12.56 23.16 -14.93
CA LYS A 411 13.47 24.29 -15.20
C LYS A 411 14.01 24.93 -13.92
N ARG A 412 13.30 24.77 -12.81
CA ARG A 412 13.63 25.31 -11.48
C ARG A 412 14.33 24.28 -10.61
N TRP A 413 14.12 23.00 -10.90
CA TRP A 413 14.65 21.88 -10.13
C TRP A 413 15.59 21.03 -10.99
N PRO A 414 16.92 21.14 -10.79
CA PRO A 414 17.92 20.51 -11.65
C PRO A 414 18.12 19.02 -11.38
N TYR A 415 17.24 18.37 -10.61
CA TYR A 415 17.48 17.01 -10.11
C TYR A 415 16.52 15.98 -10.70
N TRP A 416 16.98 14.74 -10.67
CA TRP A 416 16.31 13.58 -11.20
C TRP A 416 15.10 13.24 -10.36
N PHE A 417 13.97 13.14 -11.04
CA PHE A 417 12.72 12.78 -10.41
C PHE A 417 12.43 11.31 -10.67
N ARG A 418 12.01 10.61 -9.64
CA ARG A 418 11.14 9.45 -9.82
C ARG A 418 9.71 9.96 -9.83
N VAL A 419 8.91 9.54 -10.80
CA VAL A 419 7.52 10.00 -10.93
C VAL A 419 6.63 8.80 -10.69
N ARG A 420 5.84 8.84 -9.62
CA ARG A 420 4.85 7.81 -9.30
C ARG A 420 3.46 8.40 -9.31
N VAL A 421 2.50 7.65 -9.84
CA VAL A 421 1.11 8.10 -9.96
C VAL A 421 0.14 6.99 -9.61
N ASN A 422 -1.03 7.38 -9.11
CA ASN A 422 -2.24 6.55 -9.12
C ASN A 422 -2.84 6.53 -10.54
N ASN A 423 -3.52 5.47 -10.95
CA ASN A 423 -4.23 5.37 -12.23
C ASN A 423 -3.39 5.80 -13.44
N TYR A 424 -2.22 5.17 -13.64
CA TYR A 424 -1.18 5.65 -14.56
C TYR A 424 -1.63 5.78 -16.03
N TRP A 425 -2.66 5.04 -16.45
CA TRP A 425 -3.22 5.09 -17.80
C TRP A 425 -4.02 6.37 -18.10
N HIS A 426 -4.43 7.12 -17.06
CA HIS A 426 -5.07 8.43 -17.19
C HIS A 426 -4.10 9.60 -17.06
N GLY A 427 -2.79 9.33 -17.08
CA GLY A 427 -1.73 10.33 -17.01
C GLY A 427 -0.72 10.25 -18.15
N ASN A 428 0.09 11.30 -18.28
CA ASN A 428 1.20 11.38 -19.23
C ASN A 428 2.53 10.88 -18.63
N VAL A 429 2.51 9.92 -17.69
CA VAL A 429 3.70 9.57 -16.90
C VAL A 429 4.87 9.11 -17.77
N PHE A 430 4.61 8.35 -18.83
CA PHE A 430 5.63 7.91 -19.79
C PHE A 430 6.22 9.08 -20.59
N LYS A 431 5.37 10.02 -21.04
CA LYS A 431 5.79 11.22 -21.75
C LYS A 431 6.68 12.11 -20.87
N VAL A 432 6.27 12.32 -19.62
CA VAL A 432 7.07 13.10 -18.65
C VAL A 432 8.38 12.41 -18.33
N ALA A 433 8.37 11.10 -18.09
CA ALA A 433 9.59 10.35 -17.84
C ALA A 433 10.55 10.41 -19.04
N SER A 434 10.03 10.28 -20.26
CA SER A 434 10.84 10.42 -21.48
C SER A 434 11.41 11.82 -21.62
N LEU A 435 10.60 12.87 -21.43
CA LEU A 435 11.05 14.26 -21.51
C LEU A 435 12.16 14.57 -20.50
N PHE A 436 12.01 14.05 -19.28
CA PHE A 436 13.03 14.19 -18.25
C PHE A 436 14.30 13.51 -18.70
N ASN A 437 14.20 12.26 -19.17
CA ASN A 437 15.33 11.50 -19.69
C ASN A 437 16.03 12.20 -20.89
N ASP A 438 15.32 12.94 -21.74
CA ASP A 438 15.96 13.70 -22.82
C ASP A 438 16.86 14.83 -22.26
N TRP A 439 16.39 15.54 -21.25
CA TRP A 439 17.14 16.64 -20.64
C TRP A 439 18.31 16.16 -19.79
N ASN A 440 18.05 15.12 -19.03
CA ASN A 440 19.00 14.32 -18.31
C ASN A 440 20.19 13.86 -19.18
N VAL A 441 19.91 13.29 -20.35
CA VAL A 441 20.93 12.94 -21.36
C VAL A 441 21.70 14.19 -21.80
N ALA A 442 21.01 15.29 -22.09
CA ALA A 442 21.64 16.53 -22.52
C ALA A 442 22.60 17.09 -21.45
N ARG A 443 22.23 17.04 -20.17
CA ARG A 443 23.06 17.51 -19.05
C ARG A 443 24.32 16.66 -18.87
N VAL A 444 24.19 15.32 -18.89
CA VAL A 444 25.37 14.42 -18.81
C VAL A 444 26.33 14.71 -19.97
N ARG A 445 25.81 14.90 -21.19
CA ARG A 445 26.64 15.25 -22.36
C ARG A 445 27.31 16.62 -22.25
N ALA A 446 26.69 17.58 -21.56
CA ALA A 446 27.27 18.89 -21.31
C ALA A 446 28.37 18.88 -20.23
N GLY A 447 28.54 17.77 -19.50
CA GLY A 447 29.50 17.66 -18.41
C GLY A 447 29.03 18.31 -17.10
N ASP A 448 27.73 18.60 -16.98
CA ASP A 448 27.17 19.14 -15.74
C ASP A 448 27.38 18.13 -14.60
N SER A 449 27.76 18.61 -13.41
CA SER A 449 27.78 17.78 -12.21
C SER A 449 26.35 17.50 -11.79
N ILE A 450 25.76 16.41 -12.29
CA ILE A 450 24.35 16.07 -12.02
C ILE A 450 24.18 15.12 -10.84
N THR A 451 25.21 15.04 -10.01
CA THR A 451 25.15 14.48 -8.67
C THR A 451 25.46 15.59 -7.67
N PRO A 452 24.85 15.57 -6.48
CA PRO A 452 25.29 16.37 -5.35
C PRO A 452 26.72 16.06 -4.88
N TYR A 453 27.39 15.05 -5.48
CA TYR A 453 28.78 14.66 -5.26
C TYR A 453 29.41 14.04 -6.50
#